data_AF-A0A177VER9-F1
#
_entry.id   AF-A0A177VER9-F1
#
_cell.length_a   1.000
_cell.length_b   1.000
_cell.length_c   1.000
_cell.angle_alpha   90.00
_cell.angle_beta   90.00
_cell.angle_gamma   90.00
#
_symmetry.space_group_name_H-M   'P 1'
#
loop_
_entity.id
_entity.type
_entity.pdbx_description
1 polymer ?
#
loop_
_entity_poly.entity_id
_entity_poly.type
_entity_poly.pdbx_seq_one_letter_code
_entity_poly.pdbx_strand_id
1 'polypeptide(L)'
;MDNVADVERAEALATDVAVEQPQAIASLSEEAVAAQEVMAELAEDNLRLQHMNIALEKFLGLVDAATEPDKLLAAIPHVPPKDLERLSQTLVSKLKSFILTKHVELVQGFEIDARLAELSEMVEEADARIAKGLKPESEELKDAWRPHITAEQVVLARQIPGQRDEIERLEAQLRELQEDNTKQMEILKATEAERKAQLSHTRLALRNLDQTVRAMNIDAETEKRIRETTDALLAEIGPRG
;
A
#
# COMPACT_ATOMS: atom_id res chain seq x y z
N MET A 1 -24.47 -29.63 -94.59
CA MET A 1 -23.25 -28.83 -94.48
C MET A 1 -23.68 -27.38 -94.68
N ASP A 2 -23.69 -26.47 -93.72
CA ASP A 2 -23.26 -26.47 -92.33
C ASP A 2 -24.13 -25.43 -91.63
N ASN A 3 -25.00 -25.86 -90.72
CA ASN A 3 -25.73 -24.94 -89.83
C ASN A 3 -26.01 -25.58 -88.46
N VAL A 4 -25.20 -26.59 -88.10
CA VAL A 4 -25.25 -27.26 -86.79
C VAL A 4 -24.23 -26.64 -85.83
N ALA A 5 -23.30 -25.81 -86.31
CA ALA A 5 -22.21 -25.25 -85.51
C ALA A 5 -22.56 -23.97 -84.73
N ASP A 6 -23.72 -23.35 -84.98
CA ASP A 6 -24.11 -22.08 -84.32
C ASP A 6 -25.19 -22.23 -83.25
N VAL A 7 -25.76 -23.42 -83.06
CA VAL A 7 -26.68 -23.70 -81.94
C VAL A 7 -25.91 -24.14 -80.68
N GLU A 8 -24.75 -24.78 -80.83
CA GLU A 8 -23.91 -25.20 -79.69
C GLU A 8 -23.12 -24.03 -79.06
N ARG A 9 -23.04 -22.87 -79.72
CA ARG A 9 -22.39 -21.67 -79.17
C ARG A 9 -23.29 -20.82 -78.26
N ALA A 10 -24.61 -21.05 -78.27
CA ALA A 10 -25.55 -20.39 -77.38
C ALA A 10 -25.77 -21.15 -76.06
N GLU A 11 -25.35 -22.42 -75.98
CA GLU A 11 -25.49 -23.26 -74.79
C GLU A 11 -24.20 -23.34 -73.95
N ALA A 12 -23.07 -22.88 -74.50
CA ALA A 12 -21.78 -22.79 -73.81
C ALA A 12 -21.55 -21.44 -73.08
N LEU A 13 -22.54 -20.55 -73.06
CA LEU A 13 -22.48 -19.25 -72.36
C LEU A 13 -23.45 -19.16 -71.16
N ALA A 14 -24.01 -20.29 -70.72
CA ALA A 14 -25.01 -20.38 -69.65
C ALA A 14 -24.57 -21.24 -68.45
N THR A 15 -23.28 -21.57 -68.36
CA THR A 15 -22.71 -22.41 -67.28
C THR A 15 -21.43 -21.79 -66.72
N ASP A 16 -21.45 -20.48 -66.47
CA ASP A 16 -20.45 -19.81 -65.64
C ASP A 16 -21.09 -18.96 -64.54
N VAL A 17 -22.21 -19.47 -64.00
CA VAL A 17 -22.56 -19.22 -62.59
C VAL A 17 -21.67 -20.15 -61.75
N ALA A 18 -20.38 -19.80 -61.66
CA ALA A 18 -19.48 -20.34 -60.66
C ALA A 18 -19.96 -19.88 -59.29
N VAL A 19 -20.89 -20.69 -58.76
CA VAL A 19 -21.28 -20.79 -57.36
C VAL A 19 -20.05 -21.22 -56.58
N GLU A 20 -19.15 -20.30 -56.23
CA GLU A 20 -18.07 -20.58 -55.28
C GLU A 20 -17.78 -19.34 -54.43
N GLN A 21 -18.59 -19.17 -53.38
CA GLN A 21 -18.09 -18.97 -52.01
C GLN A 21 -19.26 -19.06 -51.02
N PRO A 22 -19.73 -20.28 -50.65
CA PRO A 22 -20.56 -20.46 -49.46
C PRO A 22 -19.73 -20.86 -48.22
N GLN A 23 -18.40 -20.71 -48.23
CA GLN A 23 -17.54 -21.16 -47.11
C GLN A 23 -17.31 -20.13 -46.00
N ALA A 24 -17.74 -18.88 -46.14
CA ALA A 24 -17.53 -17.83 -45.14
C ALA A 24 -18.73 -17.59 -44.19
N ILE A 25 -19.64 -18.57 -44.02
CA ILE A 25 -20.92 -18.35 -43.31
C ILE A 25 -20.89 -18.80 -41.84
N ALA A 26 -19.84 -19.48 -41.36
CA ALA A 26 -19.79 -20.01 -39.99
C ALA A 26 -18.50 -19.68 -39.21
N SER A 27 -17.63 -18.81 -39.72
CA SER A 27 -16.45 -18.36 -38.98
C SER A 27 -16.81 -17.15 -38.11
N LEU A 28 -16.31 -17.14 -36.87
CA LEU A 28 -16.24 -15.93 -36.05
C LEU A 28 -15.45 -14.86 -36.81
N SER A 29 -15.67 -13.57 -36.50
CA SER A 29 -14.81 -12.52 -37.06
C SER A 29 -13.36 -12.71 -36.59
N GLU A 30 -12.39 -12.28 -37.39
CA GLU A 30 -10.97 -12.30 -36.99
C GLU A 30 -10.75 -11.58 -35.67
N GLU A 31 -11.47 -10.48 -35.44
CA GLU A 31 -11.48 -9.74 -34.17
C GLU A 31 -11.98 -10.58 -32.99
N ALA A 32 -12.97 -11.44 -33.20
CA ALA A 32 -13.51 -12.30 -32.15
C ALA A 32 -12.60 -13.49 -31.84
N VAL A 33 -11.86 -14.00 -32.83
CA VAL A 33 -10.83 -15.02 -32.62
C VAL A 33 -9.66 -14.42 -31.83
N ALA A 34 -9.18 -13.25 -32.24
CA ALA A 34 -8.16 -12.52 -31.49
C ALA A 34 -8.63 -12.19 -30.05
N ALA A 35 -9.91 -11.82 -29.89
CA ALA A 35 -10.49 -11.59 -28.57
C ALA A 35 -10.45 -12.84 -27.67
N GLN A 36 -10.70 -14.03 -28.22
CA GLN A 36 -10.58 -15.28 -27.47
C GLN A 36 -9.14 -15.59 -27.06
N GLU A 37 -8.17 -15.35 -27.96
CA GLU A 37 -6.75 -15.53 -27.67
C GLU A 37 -6.30 -14.59 -26.54
N VAL A 38 -6.64 -13.30 -26.64
CA VAL A 38 -6.35 -12.31 -25.59
C VAL A 38 -6.97 -12.71 -24.25
N MET A 39 -8.22 -13.19 -24.25
CA MET A 39 -8.86 -13.66 -23.02
C MET A 39 -8.22 -14.93 -22.45
N ALA A 40 -7.70 -15.81 -23.31
CA ALA A 40 -7.02 -17.03 -22.88
C ALA A 40 -5.67 -16.69 -22.22
N GLU A 41 -4.90 -15.77 -22.81
CA GLU A 41 -3.65 -15.26 -22.24
C GLU A 41 -3.89 -14.58 -20.88
N LEU A 42 -4.87 -13.67 -20.79
CA LEU A 42 -5.20 -12.99 -19.53
C LEU A 42 -5.68 -13.95 -18.44
N ALA A 43 -6.28 -15.07 -18.83
CA ALA A 43 -6.83 -16.04 -17.90
C ALA A 43 -5.81 -17.10 -17.46
N GLU A 44 -4.62 -17.21 -18.08
CA GLU A 44 -3.66 -18.28 -17.76
C GLU A 44 -3.32 -18.34 -16.27
N ASP A 45 -3.12 -17.17 -15.65
CA ASP A 45 -2.77 -17.05 -14.23
C ASP A 45 -3.98 -16.82 -13.31
N ASN A 46 -5.19 -16.65 -13.84
CA ASN A 46 -6.38 -16.27 -13.05
C ASN A 46 -7.51 -17.29 -13.17
N LEU A 47 -7.56 -18.21 -12.19
CA LEU A 47 -8.56 -19.29 -12.09
C LEU A 47 -10.02 -18.80 -12.12
N ARG A 48 -10.31 -17.62 -11.54
CA ARG A 48 -11.65 -17.05 -11.56
C ARG A 48 -12.02 -16.49 -12.93
N LEU A 49 -11.06 -15.86 -13.60
CA LEU A 49 -11.24 -15.38 -14.96
C LEU A 49 -11.45 -16.55 -15.93
N GLN A 50 -10.73 -17.66 -15.76
CA GLN A 50 -10.96 -18.90 -16.50
C GLN A 50 -12.40 -19.41 -16.31
N HIS A 51 -12.89 -19.46 -15.07
CA HIS A 51 -14.27 -19.87 -14.80
C HIS A 51 -15.30 -18.93 -15.44
N MET A 52 -15.02 -17.62 -15.48
CA MET A 52 -15.88 -16.65 -16.17
C MET A 52 -15.90 -16.90 -17.68
N ASN A 53 -14.75 -17.17 -18.30
CA ASN A 53 -14.65 -17.50 -19.72
C ASN A 53 -15.38 -18.80 -20.06
N ILE A 54 -15.24 -19.84 -19.23
CA ILE A 54 -15.99 -21.11 -19.38
C ILE A 54 -17.51 -20.87 -19.26
N ALA A 55 -17.93 -20.01 -18.33
CA ALA A 55 -19.35 -19.65 -18.20
C ALA A 55 -19.87 -18.91 -19.44
N LEU A 56 -19.05 -18.03 -20.02
CA LEU A 56 -19.38 -17.32 -21.26
C LEU A 56 -19.48 -18.30 -22.44
N GLU A 57 -18.55 -19.24 -22.59
CA GLU A 57 -18.62 -20.27 -23.63
C GLU A 57 -19.89 -21.12 -23.50
N LYS A 58 -20.25 -21.52 -22.28
CA LYS A 58 -21.52 -22.22 -22.02
C LYS A 58 -22.72 -21.37 -22.41
N PHE A 59 -22.70 -20.07 -22.11
CA PHE A 59 -23.75 -19.15 -22.51
C PHE A 59 -23.85 -19.03 -24.04
N LEU A 60 -22.73 -18.93 -24.76
CA LEU A 60 -22.72 -18.91 -26.22
C LEU A 60 -23.26 -20.23 -26.81
N GLY A 61 -23.01 -21.37 -26.17
CA GLY A 61 -23.62 -22.65 -26.53
C GLY A 61 -25.13 -22.71 -26.28
N LEU A 62 -25.64 -22.03 -25.24
CA LEU A 62 -27.08 -21.89 -25.02
C LEU A 62 -27.74 -21.01 -26.08
N VAL A 63 -27.04 -19.99 -26.57
CA VAL A 63 -27.50 -19.17 -27.70
C VAL A 63 -27.67 -20.05 -28.95
N ASP A 64 -26.71 -20.93 -29.24
CA ASP A 64 -26.84 -21.87 -30.36
C ASP A 64 -28.08 -22.75 -30.23
N ALA A 65 -28.29 -23.35 -29.06
CA ALA A 65 -29.45 -24.19 -28.78
C ALA A 65 -30.78 -23.42 -28.90
N ALA A 66 -30.81 -22.14 -28.54
CA ALA A 66 -31.99 -21.28 -28.68
C ALA A 66 -32.26 -20.92 -30.15
N THR A 67 -31.23 -20.86 -30.98
CA THR A 67 -31.30 -20.50 -32.41
C THR A 67 -31.35 -21.70 -33.36
N GLU A 68 -31.69 -22.89 -32.85
CA GLU A 68 -31.92 -24.07 -33.67
C GLU A 68 -32.92 -23.77 -34.82
N PRO A 69 -32.66 -24.29 -36.03
CA PRO A 69 -33.43 -23.96 -37.23
C PRO A 69 -34.92 -24.27 -37.06
N ASP A 70 -35.27 -25.35 -36.35
CA ASP A 70 -36.65 -25.74 -36.08
C ASP A 70 -37.43 -24.68 -35.27
N LYS A 71 -36.76 -24.06 -34.28
CA LYS A 71 -37.36 -23.00 -33.44
C LYS A 71 -37.52 -21.70 -34.23
N LEU A 72 -36.56 -21.39 -35.10
CA LEU A 72 -36.62 -20.22 -35.96
C LEU A 72 -37.68 -20.38 -37.06
N LEU A 73 -37.83 -21.57 -37.63
CA LEU A 73 -38.90 -21.89 -38.60
C LEU A 73 -40.27 -21.77 -37.96
N ALA A 74 -40.42 -22.22 -36.70
CA ALA A 74 -41.66 -22.04 -35.95
C ALA A 74 -41.99 -20.56 -35.67
N ALA A 75 -40.97 -19.71 -35.46
CA ALA A 75 -41.15 -18.29 -35.20
C ALA A 75 -41.38 -17.45 -36.48
N ILE A 76 -40.75 -17.82 -37.60
CA ILE A 76 -40.84 -17.09 -38.88
C ILE A 76 -41.14 -18.07 -40.02
N PRO A 77 -42.39 -18.54 -40.13
CA PRO A 77 -42.76 -19.58 -41.10
C PRO A 77 -42.81 -19.09 -42.56
N HIS A 78 -42.74 -17.79 -42.81
CA HIS A 78 -42.89 -17.19 -44.15
C HIS A 78 -41.58 -17.09 -44.95
N VAL A 79 -40.44 -17.39 -44.33
CA VAL A 79 -39.13 -17.32 -44.98
C VAL A 79 -38.73 -18.73 -45.43
N PRO A 80 -38.18 -18.90 -46.66
CA PRO A 80 -37.72 -20.20 -47.11
C PRO A 80 -36.58 -20.71 -46.19
N PRO A 81 -36.56 -22.02 -45.89
CA PRO A 81 -35.68 -22.59 -44.86
C PRO A 81 -34.19 -22.34 -45.13
N LYS A 82 -33.77 -22.35 -46.41
CA LYS A 82 -32.39 -22.07 -46.81
C LYS A 82 -31.93 -20.64 -46.50
N ASP A 83 -32.81 -19.66 -46.70
CA ASP A 83 -32.47 -18.27 -46.39
C ASP A 83 -32.51 -18.01 -44.88
N LEU A 84 -33.39 -18.72 -44.16
CA LEU A 84 -33.49 -18.65 -42.71
C LEU A 84 -32.26 -19.26 -42.01
N GLU A 85 -31.76 -20.41 -42.48
CA GLU A 85 -30.52 -21.02 -42.00
C GLU A 85 -29.30 -20.11 -42.23
N ARG A 86 -29.23 -19.47 -43.41
CA ARG A 86 -28.17 -18.51 -43.70
C ARG A 86 -28.24 -17.26 -42.82
N LEU A 87 -29.45 -16.73 -42.62
CA LEU A 87 -29.69 -15.57 -41.77
C LEU A 87 -29.37 -15.90 -40.30
N SER A 88 -29.76 -17.08 -39.82
CA SER A 88 -29.51 -17.52 -38.45
C SER A 88 -28.01 -17.69 -38.19
N GLN A 89 -27.28 -18.36 -39.08
CA GLN A 89 -25.83 -18.50 -38.98
C GLN A 89 -25.13 -17.14 -38.98
N THR A 90 -25.54 -16.22 -39.87
CA THR A 90 -24.97 -14.87 -39.93
C THR A 90 -25.27 -14.07 -38.66
N LEU A 91 -26.51 -14.15 -38.15
CA LEU A 91 -26.93 -13.44 -36.93
C LEU A 91 -26.18 -13.97 -35.70
N VAL A 92 -26.15 -15.29 -35.54
CA VAL A 92 -25.49 -15.95 -34.41
C VAL A 92 -23.99 -15.70 -34.45
N SER A 93 -23.35 -15.80 -35.62
CA SER A 93 -21.92 -15.49 -35.77
C SER A 93 -21.62 -14.03 -35.40
N LYS A 94 -22.40 -13.07 -35.91
CA LYS A 94 -22.23 -11.65 -35.58
C LYS A 94 -22.47 -11.37 -34.10
N LEU A 95 -23.51 -11.98 -33.51
CA LEU A 95 -23.84 -11.82 -32.10
C LEU A 95 -22.72 -12.37 -31.21
N LYS A 96 -22.24 -13.59 -31.49
CA LYS A 96 -21.11 -14.19 -30.77
C LYS A 96 -19.85 -13.34 -30.88
N SER A 97 -19.53 -12.89 -32.10
CA SER A 97 -18.36 -12.05 -32.35
C SER A 97 -18.42 -10.72 -31.58
N PHE A 98 -19.60 -10.10 -31.56
CA PHE A 98 -19.84 -8.88 -30.79
C PHE A 98 -19.68 -9.11 -29.28
N ILE A 99 -20.27 -10.18 -28.74
CA ILE A 99 -20.19 -10.51 -27.31
C ILE A 99 -18.74 -10.76 -26.90
N LEU A 100 -17.98 -11.54 -27.68
CA LEU A 100 -16.57 -11.85 -27.39
C LEU A 100 -15.70 -10.59 -27.40
N THR A 101 -15.88 -9.72 -28.40
CA THR A 101 -15.14 -8.46 -28.50
C THR A 101 -15.47 -7.53 -27.34
N LYS A 102 -16.76 -7.39 -27.00
CA LYS A 102 -17.18 -6.55 -25.86
C LYS A 102 -16.77 -7.12 -24.51
N HIS A 103 -16.67 -8.44 -24.37
CA HIS A 103 -16.15 -9.07 -23.17
C HIS A 103 -14.70 -8.64 -22.90
N VAL A 104 -13.84 -8.67 -23.92
CA VAL A 104 -12.45 -8.17 -23.80
C VAL A 104 -12.42 -6.69 -23.41
N GLU A 105 -13.18 -5.85 -24.10
CA GLU A 105 -13.24 -4.42 -23.80
C GLU A 105 -13.67 -4.15 -22.36
N LEU A 106 -14.63 -4.91 -21.84
CA LEU A 106 -15.10 -4.77 -20.46
C LEU A 106 -14.09 -5.29 -19.45
N VAL A 107 -13.46 -6.43 -19.72
CA VAL A 107 -12.43 -7.00 -18.83
C VAL A 107 -11.25 -6.04 -18.72
N GLN A 108 -10.74 -5.53 -19.84
CA GLN A 108 -9.63 -4.59 -19.86
C GLN A 108 -10.04 -3.22 -19.31
N GLY A 109 -11.20 -2.71 -19.71
CA GLY A 109 -11.65 -1.35 -19.33
C GLY A 109 -11.95 -1.20 -17.83
N PHE A 110 -12.30 -2.28 -17.14
CA PHE A 110 -12.54 -2.28 -15.70
C PHE A 110 -11.45 -3.00 -14.89
N GLU A 111 -10.36 -3.44 -15.54
CA GLU A 111 -9.26 -4.17 -14.91
C GLU A 111 -9.79 -5.39 -14.11
N ILE A 112 -10.76 -6.10 -14.70
CA ILE A 112 -11.45 -7.22 -14.03
C ILE A 112 -10.47 -8.36 -13.75
N ASP A 113 -9.48 -8.55 -14.62
CA ASP A 113 -8.37 -9.47 -14.45
C ASP A 113 -7.61 -9.21 -13.14
N ALA A 114 -7.16 -7.97 -12.91
CA ALA A 114 -6.44 -7.60 -11.70
C ALA A 114 -7.31 -7.77 -10.44
N ARG A 115 -8.56 -7.32 -10.50
CA ARG A 115 -9.50 -7.41 -9.36
C ARG A 115 -9.87 -8.84 -9.00
N LEU A 116 -10.05 -9.71 -9.99
CA LEU A 116 -10.34 -11.13 -9.74
C LEU A 116 -9.12 -11.88 -9.20
N ALA A 117 -7.91 -11.48 -9.58
CA ALA A 117 -6.68 -12.02 -9.01
C ALA A 117 -6.55 -11.62 -7.54
N GLU A 118 -6.70 -10.33 -7.22
CA GLU A 118 -6.70 -9.82 -5.83
C GLU A 118 -7.78 -10.52 -4.98
N LEU A 119 -8.97 -10.71 -5.54
CA LEU A 119 -10.04 -11.43 -4.86
C LEU A 119 -9.71 -12.91 -4.61
N SER A 120 -8.97 -13.56 -5.53
CA SER A 120 -8.54 -14.94 -5.33
C SER A 120 -7.54 -15.04 -4.20
N GLU A 121 -6.56 -14.15 -4.16
CA GLU A 121 -5.58 -14.05 -3.08
C GLU A 121 -6.26 -13.81 -1.73
N MET A 122 -7.18 -12.84 -1.65
CA MET A 122 -7.92 -12.55 -0.42
C MET A 122 -8.75 -13.75 0.07
N VAL A 123 -9.32 -14.53 -0.84
CA VAL A 123 -10.11 -15.72 -0.47
C VAL A 123 -9.21 -16.88 -0.06
N GLU A 124 -8.09 -17.12 -0.73
CA GLU A 124 -7.11 -18.12 -0.30
C GLU A 124 -6.55 -17.79 1.08
N GLU A 125 -6.26 -16.50 1.33
CA GLU A 125 -5.83 -16.04 2.64
C GLU A 125 -6.92 -16.26 3.70
N ALA A 126 -8.18 -15.91 3.39
CA ALA A 126 -9.31 -16.14 4.29
C ALA A 126 -9.51 -17.64 4.58
N ASP A 127 -9.48 -18.50 3.57
CA ASP A 127 -9.62 -19.95 3.70
C ASP A 127 -8.47 -20.56 4.51
N ALA A 128 -7.24 -20.08 4.31
CA ALA A 128 -6.09 -20.48 5.12
C ALA A 128 -6.23 -20.06 6.59
N ARG A 129 -6.78 -18.87 6.86
CA ARG A 129 -7.08 -18.39 8.23
C ARG A 129 -8.19 -19.23 8.89
N ILE A 130 -9.22 -19.62 8.14
CA ILE A 130 -10.29 -20.51 8.63
C ILE A 130 -9.73 -21.92 8.91
N ALA A 131 -8.91 -22.47 8.01
CA ALA A 131 -8.29 -23.79 8.15
C ALA A 131 -7.38 -23.89 9.38
N LYS A 132 -6.78 -22.78 9.81
CA LYS A 132 -6.01 -22.68 11.07
C LYS A 132 -6.87 -22.81 12.33
N GLY A 133 -8.21 -22.84 12.22
CA GLY A 133 -9.12 -23.03 13.35
C GLY A 133 -9.10 -21.85 14.34
N LEU A 134 -8.74 -20.65 13.86
CA LEU A 134 -8.67 -19.45 14.68
C LEU A 134 -10.06 -19.10 15.21
N LYS A 135 -10.12 -18.68 16.50
CA LYS A 135 -11.39 -18.29 17.13
C LYS A 135 -11.97 -17.07 16.40
N PRO A 136 -13.30 -16.97 16.22
CA PRO A 136 -13.96 -15.85 15.52
C PRO A 136 -13.63 -14.44 16.05
N GLU A 137 -13.12 -14.35 17.28
CA GLU A 137 -12.75 -13.09 17.96
C GLU A 137 -11.25 -12.77 17.86
N SER A 138 -10.44 -13.60 17.19
CA SER A 138 -9.02 -13.34 16.99
C SER A 138 -8.79 -12.13 16.08
N GLU A 139 -7.79 -11.30 16.40
CA GLU A 139 -7.41 -10.12 15.61
C GLU A 139 -7.00 -10.50 14.18
N GLU A 140 -6.49 -11.70 13.94
CA GLU A 140 -6.14 -12.22 12.59
C GLU A 140 -7.36 -12.51 11.70
N LEU A 141 -8.55 -12.68 12.29
CA LEU A 141 -9.82 -12.83 11.57
C LEU A 141 -10.63 -11.53 11.51
N LYS A 142 -10.06 -10.40 11.91
CA LYS A 142 -10.77 -9.11 11.96
C LYS A 142 -11.12 -8.54 10.59
N ASP A 143 -10.30 -8.86 9.58
CA ASP A 143 -10.48 -8.41 8.19
C ASP A 143 -11.41 -9.32 7.38
N ALA A 144 -11.66 -10.55 7.85
CA ALA A 144 -12.64 -11.44 7.23
C ALA A 144 -14.05 -10.93 7.59
N TRP A 145 -14.79 -10.50 6.55
CA TRP A 145 -16.18 -10.03 6.55
C TRP A 145 -16.95 -10.21 7.87
N ARG A 146 -17.16 -9.11 8.61
CA ARG A 146 -18.05 -9.07 9.78
C ARG A 146 -19.39 -8.45 9.39
N PRO A 147 -20.53 -9.17 9.47
CA PRO A 147 -21.85 -8.66 9.11
C PRO A 147 -22.32 -7.42 9.89
N HIS A 148 -21.61 -7.03 10.96
CA HIS A 148 -21.97 -5.94 11.87
C HIS A 148 -20.91 -4.84 11.97
N ILE A 149 -19.93 -4.78 11.06
CA ILE A 149 -18.94 -3.70 11.09
C ILE A 149 -19.63 -2.38 10.71
N THR A 150 -19.57 -1.39 11.61
CA THR A 150 -20.10 -0.06 11.32
C THR A 150 -19.11 0.71 10.45
N ALA A 151 -19.58 1.66 9.63
CA ALA A 151 -18.70 2.48 8.80
C ALA A 151 -17.59 3.18 9.61
N GLU A 152 -17.89 3.57 10.86
CA GLU A 152 -16.93 4.14 11.81
C GLU A 152 -15.80 3.16 12.17
N GLN A 153 -16.11 1.88 12.35
CA GLN A 153 -15.10 0.86 12.67
C GLN A 153 -14.16 0.58 11.49
N VAL A 154 -14.66 0.67 10.24
CA VAL A 154 -13.83 0.55 9.03
C VAL A 154 -12.87 1.74 8.90
N VAL A 155 -13.37 2.96 9.17
CA VAL A 155 -12.54 4.17 9.15
C VAL A 155 -11.46 4.10 10.24
N LEU A 156 -11.81 3.66 11.45
CA LEU A 156 -10.86 3.47 12.54
C LEU A 156 -9.81 2.41 12.20
N ALA A 157 -10.21 1.26 11.63
CA ALA A 157 -9.29 0.22 11.21
C ALA A 157 -8.23 0.73 10.22
N ARG A 158 -8.63 1.61 9.28
CA ARG A 158 -7.72 2.26 8.34
C ARG A 158 -6.78 3.28 9.00
N GLN A 159 -7.18 3.89 10.10
CA GLN A 159 -6.38 4.90 10.82
C GLN A 159 -5.37 4.29 11.79
N ILE A 160 -5.59 3.07 12.26
CA ILE A 160 -4.73 2.39 13.25
C ILE A 160 -3.26 2.27 12.80
N PRO A 161 -2.92 1.89 11.55
CA PRO A 161 -1.52 1.80 11.12
C PRO A 161 -0.79 3.15 11.25
N GLY A 162 -1.38 4.23 10.73
CA GLY A 162 -0.76 5.56 10.82
C GLY A 162 -0.64 6.09 12.25
N GLN A 163 -1.58 5.71 13.14
CA GLN A 163 -1.48 6.03 14.56
C GLN A 163 -0.35 5.25 15.25
N ARG A 164 -0.08 4.00 14.85
CA ARG A 164 1.02 3.20 15.42
C ARG A 164 2.38 3.80 15.09
N ASP A 165 2.60 4.21 13.84
CA ASP A 165 3.84 4.84 13.41
C ASP A 165 4.10 6.15 14.18
N GLU A 166 3.04 6.94 14.41
CA GLU A 166 3.14 8.18 15.17
C GLU A 166 3.41 7.93 16.66
N ILE A 167 2.80 6.91 17.26
CA ILE A 167 3.08 6.50 18.65
C ILE A 167 4.55 6.07 18.78
N GLU A 168 5.06 5.23 17.87
CA GLU A 168 6.45 4.79 17.91
C GLU A 168 7.44 5.97 17.80
N ARG A 169 7.13 6.94 16.93
CA ARG A 169 7.90 8.18 16.81
C ARG A 169 7.90 8.99 18.11
N LEU A 170 6.73 9.16 18.73
CA LEU A 170 6.60 9.91 19.99
C LEU A 170 7.30 9.20 21.15
N GLU A 171 7.25 7.86 21.21
CA GLU A 171 7.96 7.07 22.21
C GLU A 171 9.49 7.14 22.04
N ALA A 172 9.98 7.23 20.80
CA ALA A 172 11.40 7.46 20.53
C ALA A 172 11.85 8.85 21.00
N GLN A 173 11.07 9.90 20.70
CA GLN A 173 11.34 11.27 21.16
C GLN A 173 11.31 11.38 22.69
N LEU A 174 10.37 10.68 23.34
CA LEU A 174 10.25 10.68 24.79
C LEU A 174 11.47 10.01 25.45
N ARG A 175 11.99 8.93 24.86
CA ARG A 175 13.23 8.29 25.32
C ARG A 175 14.43 9.23 25.20
N GLU A 176 14.59 9.89 24.06
CA GLU A 176 15.68 10.86 23.84
C GLU A 176 15.63 12.00 24.86
N LEU A 177 14.44 12.58 25.10
CA LEU A 177 14.26 13.64 26.10
C LEU A 177 14.55 13.18 27.53
N GLN A 178 14.19 11.93 27.87
CA GLN A 178 14.51 11.36 29.18
C GLN A 178 16.02 11.19 29.36
N GLU A 179 16.74 10.71 28.34
CA GLU A 179 18.20 10.58 28.36
C GLU A 179 18.89 11.94 28.48
N ASP A 180 18.39 12.97 27.79
CA ASP A 180 18.97 14.30 27.90
C ASP A 180 18.67 14.96 29.25
N ASN A 181 17.49 14.72 29.82
CA ASN A 181 17.16 15.21 31.14
C ASN A 181 18.06 14.58 32.22
N THR A 182 18.32 13.28 32.13
CA THR A 182 19.23 12.61 33.09
C THR A 182 20.65 13.15 32.98
N LYS A 183 21.19 13.32 31.76
CA LYS A 183 22.50 13.97 31.54
C LYS A 183 22.56 15.38 32.12
N GLN A 184 21.53 16.20 31.86
CA GLN A 184 21.46 17.56 32.41
C GLN A 184 21.41 17.57 33.93
N MET A 185 20.65 16.66 34.54
CA MET A 185 20.58 16.51 35.99
C MET A 185 21.93 16.10 36.59
N GLU A 186 22.70 15.25 35.92
CA GLU A 186 24.06 14.89 36.33
C GLU A 186 25.02 16.10 36.26
N ILE A 187 24.97 16.88 35.18
CA ILE A 187 25.75 18.11 35.02
C ILE A 187 25.38 19.13 36.12
N LEU A 188 24.10 19.32 36.40
CA LEU A 188 23.63 20.23 37.45
C LEU A 188 24.14 19.80 38.83
N LYS A 189 24.07 18.51 39.16
CA LYS A 189 24.63 17.99 40.42
C LYS A 189 26.14 18.20 40.52
N ALA A 190 26.88 17.96 39.44
CA ALA A 190 28.32 18.17 39.40
C ALA A 190 28.69 19.64 39.61
N THR A 191 28.02 20.57 38.91
CA THR A 191 28.24 22.01 39.06
C THR A 191 27.83 22.53 40.44
N GLU A 192 26.76 21.98 41.04
CA GLU A 192 26.37 22.32 42.40
C GLU A 192 27.43 21.87 43.42
N ALA A 193 27.97 20.66 43.26
CA ALA A 193 29.06 20.16 44.10
C ALA A 193 30.32 21.02 43.97
N GLU A 194 30.69 21.41 42.74
CA GLU A 194 31.83 22.29 42.49
C GLU A 194 31.65 23.66 43.14
N ARG A 195 30.47 24.31 42.97
CA ARG A 195 30.17 25.59 43.62
C ARG A 195 30.22 25.48 45.14
N LYS A 196 29.70 24.39 45.73
CA LYS A 196 29.79 24.16 47.18
C LYS A 196 31.23 24.06 47.66
N ALA A 197 32.11 23.38 46.90
CA ALA A 197 33.53 23.29 47.19
C ALA A 197 34.24 24.65 47.06
N GLN A 198 33.92 25.43 46.03
CA GLN A 198 34.46 26.79 45.88
C GLN A 198 34.00 27.72 47.02
N LEU A 199 32.73 27.63 47.44
CA LEU A 199 32.20 28.40 48.56
C LEU A 199 32.85 28.00 49.90
N SER A 200 33.12 26.71 50.11
CA SER A 200 33.81 26.27 51.33
C SER A 200 35.27 26.74 51.34
N HIS A 201 35.96 26.65 50.21
CA HIS A 201 37.34 27.13 50.06
C HIS A 201 37.45 28.64 50.28
N THR A 202 36.59 29.44 49.64
CA THR A 202 36.56 30.90 49.81
C THR A 202 36.24 31.30 51.26
N ARG A 203 35.29 30.62 51.92
CA ARG A 203 35.01 30.85 53.35
C ARG A 203 36.22 30.53 54.24
N LEU A 204 36.95 29.46 53.94
CA LEU A 204 38.16 29.10 54.68
C LEU A 204 39.27 30.12 54.46
N ALA A 205 39.48 30.57 53.21
CA ALA A 205 40.43 31.62 52.88
C ALA A 205 40.09 32.95 53.58
N LEU A 206 38.81 33.35 53.61
CA LEU A 206 38.35 34.53 54.34
C LEU A 206 38.58 34.42 55.85
N ARG A 207 38.36 33.25 56.45
CA ARG A 207 38.67 33.01 57.87
C ARG A 207 40.16 33.10 58.16
N ASN A 208 41.00 32.53 57.30
CA ASN A 208 42.46 32.64 57.43
C ASN A 208 42.89 34.11 57.30
N LEU A 209 42.32 34.85 56.36
CA LEU A 209 42.60 36.27 56.19
C LEU A 209 42.17 37.08 57.41
N ASP A 210 40.96 36.87 57.95
CA ASP A 210 40.50 37.49 59.21
C ASP A 210 41.45 37.16 60.37
N GLN A 211 41.92 35.91 60.48
CA GLN A 211 42.90 35.52 61.49
C GLN A 211 44.25 36.23 61.30
N THR A 212 44.74 36.37 60.07
CA THR A 212 45.98 37.12 59.79
C THR A 212 45.81 38.61 60.07
N VAL A 213 44.67 39.21 59.73
CA VAL A 213 44.37 40.61 60.02
C VAL A 213 44.31 40.84 61.53
N ARG A 214 43.67 39.93 62.29
CA ARG A 214 43.68 39.99 63.76
C ARG A 214 45.09 39.83 64.34
N ALA A 215 45.92 38.98 63.76
CA ALA A 215 47.32 38.83 64.18
C ALA A 215 48.19 40.05 63.82
N MET A 216 47.88 40.75 62.72
CA MET A 216 48.57 41.98 62.31
C MET A 216 48.06 43.23 63.03
N ASN A 217 46.81 43.23 63.51
CA ASN A 217 46.32 44.24 64.44
C ASN A 217 47.07 44.03 65.77
N ILE A 218 48.21 44.70 65.88
CA ILE A 218 48.99 44.82 67.10
C ILE A 218 48.02 45.32 68.18
N ASP A 219 47.69 44.47 69.14
CA ASP A 219 46.89 44.85 70.28
C ASP A 219 47.53 46.05 70.97
N ALA A 220 46.70 46.97 71.50
CA ALA A 220 47.18 48.17 72.18
C ALA A 220 48.16 47.84 73.34
N GLU A 221 48.07 46.64 73.91
CA GLU A 221 49.06 46.12 74.87
C GLU A 221 50.41 45.80 74.25
N THR A 222 50.44 45.16 73.07
CA THR A 222 51.69 44.90 72.36
C THR A 222 52.34 46.17 71.83
N GLU A 223 51.54 47.15 71.40
CA GLU A 223 52.05 48.47 71.04
C GLU A 223 52.64 49.19 72.25
N LYS A 224 51.99 49.11 73.42
CA LYS A 224 52.54 49.63 74.69
C LYS A 224 53.83 48.91 75.09
N ARG A 225 53.91 47.58 75.01
CA ARG A 225 55.15 46.84 75.30
C ARG A 225 56.28 47.18 74.33
N ILE A 226 55.97 47.40 73.05
CA ILE A 226 56.97 47.86 72.06
C ILE A 226 57.43 49.28 72.41
N ARG A 227 56.53 50.19 72.80
CA ARG A 227 56.90 51.54 73.28
C ARG A 227 57.73 51.48 74.56
N GLU A 228 57.34 50.69 75.54
CA GLU A 228 58.09 50.52 76.80
C GLU A 228 59.49 49.92 76.57
N THR A 229 59.61 48.93 75.68
CA THR A 229 60.91 48.34 75.33
C THR A 229 61.77 49.28 74.48
N THR A 230 61.19 50.07 73.59
CA THR A 230 61.93 51.11 72.84
C THR A 230 62.33 52.28 73.73
N ASP A 231 61.49 52.70 74.67
CA ASP A 231 61.84 53.71 75.70
C ASP A 231 62.93 53.19 76.64
N ALA A 232 62.89 51.92 77.03
CA ALA A 232 63.96 51.29 77.83
C ALA A 232 65.29 51.22 77.07
N LEU A 233 65.26 50.88 75.78
CA LEU A 233 66.45 50.88 74.93
C LEU A 233 66.97 52.31 74.67
N LEU A 234 66.08 53.29 74.52
CA LEU A 234 66.46 54.71 74.43
C LEU A 234 67.08 55.21 75.75
N ALA A 235 66.62 54.72 76.90
CA ALA A 235 67.21 55.02 78.20
C ALA A 235 68.58 54.36 78.39
N GLU A 236 68.80 53.15 77.87
CA GLU A 236 70.13 52.51 77.87
C GLU A 236 71.11 53.13 76.87
N ILE A 237 70.61 53.81 75.83
CA ILE A 237 71.41 54.42 74.76
C ILE A 237 71.62 55.94 74.96
N GLY A 238 70.87 56.61 75.85
CA GLY A 238 70.95 58.06 76.05
C GLY A 238 71.75 58.54 77.26
N PRO A 239 72.31 59.76 77.21
CA PRO A 239 73.33 60.24 76.29
C PRO A 239 74.74 59.92 76.84
N ARG A 240 75.69 59.57 75.97
CA ARG A 240 77.12 59.70 76.31
C ARG A 240 77.47 61.18 76.33
N GLY A 241 77.26 61.81 77.49
CA GLY A 241 77.74 63.13 77.88
C GLY A 241 78.24 63.06 79.31
#